data_AF-A0A6J6PSZ5-F1
#
_entry.id   AF-A0A6J6PSZ5-F1
#
_cell.length_a   1.000
_cell.length_b   1.000
_cell.length_c   1.000
_cell.angle_alpha   90.00
_cell.angle_beta   90.00
_cell.angle_gamma   90.00
#
_symmetry.space_group_name_H-M   'P 1'
#
loop_
_entity.id
_entity.type
_entity.pdbx_description
1 polymer ?
#
loop_
_entity_poly.entity_id
_entity_poly.type
_entity_poly.pdbx_seq_one_letter_code
_entity_poly.pdbx_strand_id
1 'polypeptide(L)'
;MKRFKAVIDPFAPEIYKLAGWQPAHSLMSLASGGLFGVGIGASKQKWANLAEAHTDFIFSVIGEELGLLGTMTVIGLFGVMIFGIFRIAINTKDLFQKYVVTGIGCWIILQVLVNLMTDVGIVPVIGVTLPFISYGGSSLVANCLALSFVLNVASREPQYIAARSAKRGAN
;
A
#
# COMPACT_ATOMS: atom_id res chain seq x y z
N MET A 1 -8.43 -14.27 -21.40
CA MET A 1 -9.82 -14.02 -20.95
C MET A 1 -10.16 -14.56 -19.56
N LYS A 2 -9.40 -15.50 -18.97
CA LYS A 2 -9.70 -16.08 -17.64
C LYS A 2 -9.59 -15.09 -16.45
N ARG A 3 -8.68 -14.10 -16.51
CA ARG A 3 -8.50 -13.07 -15.45
C ARG A 3 -9.69 -12.13 -15.31
N PHE A 4 -10.29 -11.69 -16.42
CA PHE A 4 -11.49 -10.83 -16.39
C PHE A 4 -12.72 -11.57 -15.86
N LYS A 5 -12.86 -12.87 -16.18
CA LYS A 5 -13.93 -13.70 -15.58
C LYS A 5 -13.77 -13.85 -14.06
N ALA A 6 -12.53 -13.96 -13.58
CA ALA A 6 -12.24 -14.04 -12.14
C ALA A 6 -12.54 -12.74 -11.37
N VAL A 7 -12.60 -11.59 -12.04
CA VAL A 7 -13.05 -10.33 -11.42
C VAL A 7 -14.57 -10.32 -11.26
N ILE A 8 -15.28 -10.84 -12.26
CA ILE A 8 -16.75 -10.84 -12.31
C ILE A 8 -17.33 -11.86 -11.32
N ASP A 9 -16.80 -13.08 -11.32
CA ASP A 9 -17.19 -14.12 -10.37
C ASP A 9 -15.98 -14.99 -9.99
N PRO A 10 -15.21 -14.60 -8.96
CA PRO A 10 -14.07 -15.39 -8.51
C PRO A 10 -14.49 -16.75 -7.90
N PHE A 11 -15.77 -16.92 -7.53
CA PHE A 11 -16.31 -18.13 -6.92
C PHE A 11 -16.90 -19.11 -7.95
N ALA A 12 -16.95 -18.75 -9.24
CA ALA A 12 -17.44 -19.61 -10.29
C ALA A 12 -16.70 -20.97 -10.29
N PRO A 13 -17.41 -22.12 -10.25
CA PRO A 13 -16.80 -23.45 -10.05
C PRO A 13 -15.70 -23.81 -11.06
N GLU A 14 -15.83 -23.29 -12.28
CA GLU A 14 -14.93 -23.53 -13.40
C GLU A 14 -13.59 -22.76 -13.32
N ILE A 15 -13.51 -21.71 -12.50
CA ILE A 15 -12.30 -20.88 -12.35
C ILE A 15 -11.82 -20.75 -10.91
N TYR A 16 -12.63 -21.13 -9.92
CA TYR A 16 -12.31 -21.04 -8.49
C TYR A 16 -10.98 -21.69 -8.12
N LYS A 17 -10.68 -22.90 -8.62
CA LYS A 17 -9.41 -23.60 -8.36
C LYS A 17 -8.24 -23.12 -9.25
N LEU A 18 -8.49 -22.19 -10.16
CA LEU A 18 -7.52 -21.68 -11.13
C LEU A 18 -7.31 -20.16 -10.90
N ALA A 19 -7.80 -19.33 -11.82
CA ALA A 19 -7.59 -17.88 -11.77
C ALA A 19 -8.42 -17.17 -10.67
N GLY A 20 -9.46 -17.80 -10.15
CA GLY A 20 -10.33 -17.27 -9.09
C GLY A 20 -9.81 -17.52 -7.67
N TRP A 21 -8.81 -18.40 -7.49
CA TRP A 21 -8.39 -18.84 -6.17
C TRP A 21 -7.87 -17.71 -5.29
N GLN A 22 -6.94 -16.90 -5.80
CA GLN A 22 -6.34 -15.80 -5.03
C GLN A 22 -7.36 -14.67 -4.77
N PRO A 23 -8.12 -14.17 -5.78
CA PRO A 23 -9.14 -13.15 -5.54
C PRO A 23 -10.25 -13.60 -4.59
N ALA A 24 -10.72 -14.85 -4.69
CA ALA A 24 -11.77 -15.38 -3.82
C ALA A 24 -11.31 -15.42 -2.35
N HIS A 25 -10.09 -15.90 -2.10
CA HIS A 25 -9.56 -15.98 -0.74
C HIS A 25 -9.17 -14.61 -0.17
N SER A 26 -8.75 -13.66 -1.01
CA SER A 26 -8.59 -12.25 -0.63
C SER A 26 -9.91 -11.67 -0.10
N LEU A 27 -10.99 -11.82 -0.88
CA LEU A 27 -12.33 -11.38 -0.48
C LEU A 27 -12.78 -12.06 0.81
N MET A 28 -12.54 -13.36 0.94
CA MET A 28 -12.91 -14.14 2.12
C MET A 28 -12.11 -13.71 3.37
N SER A 29 -10.83 -13.34 3.22
CA SER A 29 -9.97 -12.82 4.28
C SER A 29 -10.47 -11.46 4.77
N LEU A 30 -10.79 -10.54 3.85
CA LEU A 30 -11.41 -9.26 4.19
C LEU A 30 -12.77 -9.43 4.88
N ALA A 31 -13.59 -10.37 4.41
CA ALA A 31 -14.89 -10.64 4.99
C ALA A 31 -14.84 -11.28 6.38
N SER A 32 -13.82 -12.09 6.68
CA SER A 32 -13.69 -12.79 7.97
C SER A 32 -13.15 -11.91 9.10
N GLY A 33 -12.47 -10.80 8.79
CA GLY A 33 -11.84 -9.93 9.78
C GLY A 33 -12.80 -9.12 10.66
N GLY A 34 -14.04 -8.85 10.22
CA GLY A 34 -14.97 -8.01 10.97
C GLY A 34 -14.39 -6.62 11.32
N LEU A 35 -14.81 -6.02 12.45
CA LEU A 35 -14.35 -4.68 12.84
C LEU A 35 -12.94 -4.67 13.47
N PHE A 36 -12.61 -5.68 14.28
CA PHE A 36 -11.40 -5.73 15.12
C PHE A 36 -10.37 -6.78 14.69
N GLY A 37 -10.69 -7.61 13.70
CA GLY A 37 -9.84 -8.71 13.26
C GLY A 37 -10.02 -9.97 14.09
N VAL A 38 -9.41 -11.05 13.61
CA VAL A 38 -9.34 -12.34 14.31
C VAL A 38 -8.13 -12.45 15.25
N GLY A 39 -7.24 -11.45 15.25
CA GLY A 39 -6.00 -11.42 16.01
C GLY A 39 -4.76 -11.67 15.14
N ILE A 40 -3.65 -11.04 15.52
CA ILE A 40 -2.37 -11.14 14.79
C ILE A 40 -1.90 -12.60 14.76
N GLY A 41 -1.56 -13.08 13.57
CA GLY A 41 -1.10 -14.45 13.35
C GLY A 41 -2.20 -15.52 13.33
N ALA A 42 -3.45 -15.17 13.64
CA ALA A 42 -4.59 -16.09 13.60
C ALA A 42 -5.32 -16.12 12.23
N SER A 43 -4.77 -15.45 11.19
CA SER A 43 -5.35 -15.48 9.84
C SER A 43 -5.34 -16.90 9.28
N LYS A 44 -6.53 -17.41 8.95
CA LYS A 44 -6.66 -18.76 8.37
C LYS A 44 -6.19 -18.75 6.91
N GLN A 45 -6.43 -17.64 6.21
CA GLN A 45 -6.12 -17.53 4.79
C GLN A 45 -4.62 -17.39 4.52
N LYS A 46 -3.87 -16.74 5.44
CA LYS A 46 -2.41 -16.64 5.42
C LYS A 46 -1.70 -17.99 5.45
N TRP A 47 -2.15 -18.92 6.29
CA TRP A 47 -1.46 -20.20 6.51
C TRP A 47 -1.97 -21.34 5.63
N ALA A 48 -3.24 -21.30 5.20
CA ALA A 48 -3.86 -22.42 4.50
C ALA A 48 -4.05 -22.21 3.00
N ASN A 49 -4.38 -20.98 2.54
CA ASN A 49 -5.00 -20.83 1.22
C ASN A 49 -4.43 -19.71 0.32
N LEU A 50 -3.67 -18.73 0.80
CA LEU A 50 -3.01 -17.76 -0.10
C LEU A 50 -1.53 -18.12 -0.32
N ALA A 51 -1.22 -18.67 -1.50
CA ALA A 51 0.17 -18.93 -1.91
C ALA A 51 1.03 -17.64 -1.98
N GLU A 52 0.39 -16.49 -2.26
CA GLU A 52 1.03 -15.17 -2.35
C GLU A 52 0.46 -14.20 -1.30
N ALA A 53 0.17 -14.72 -0.10
CA ALA A 53 -0.34 -13.93 1.03
C ALA A 53 0.59 -12.78 1.44
N HIS A 54 1.89 -12.94 1.19
CA HIS A 54 2.92 -12.01 1.67
C HIS A 54 3.29 -10.92 0.66
N THR A 55 2.95 -11.08 -0.62
CA THR A 55 3.29 -10.14 -1.69
C THR A 55 2.08 -9.29 -2.04
N ASP A 56 1.16 -9.83 -2.82
CA ASP A 56 0.19 -9.02 -3.55
C ASP A 56 -1.12 -8.87 -2.77
N PHE A 57 -1.38 -9.78 -1.82
CA PHE A 57 -2.61 -9.84 -1.02
C PHE A 57 -2.37 -9.59 0.48
N ILE A 58 -1.24 -9.00 0.85
CA ILE A 58 -0.91 -8.73 2.26
C ILE A 58 -1.94 -7.82 2.93
N PHE A 59 -2.59 -6.94 2.17
CA PHE A 59 -3.62 -6.05 2.68
C PHE A 59 -4.89 -6.83 3.08
N SER A 60 -5.30 -7.84 2.31
CA SER A 60 -6.37 -8.76 2.71
C SER A 60 -6.07 -9.51 4.01
N VAL A 61 -4.82 -9.96 4.21
CA VAL A 61 -4.37 -10.61 5.46
C VAL A 61 -4.42 -9.64 6.64
N ILE A 62 -4.01 -8.39 6.44
CA ILE A 62 -4.15 -7.34 7.45
C ILE A 62 -5.62 -7.12 7.80
N GLY A 63 -6.51 -7.17 6.80
CA GLY A 63 -7.95 -7.10 7.01
C GLY A 63 -8.50 -8.25 7.84
N GLU A 64 -8.03 -9.47 7.63
CA GLU A 64 -8.42 -10.60 8.49
C GLU A 64 -7.87 -10.47 9.91
N GLU A 65 -6.57 -10.19 10.06
CA GLU A 65 -5.89 -10.18 11.37
C GLU A 65 -6.30 -8.97 12.25
N LEU A 66 -6.46 -7.79 11.65
CA LEU A 66 -6.70 -6.51 12.37
C LEU A 66 -8.08 -5.89 12.07
N GLY A 67 -8.85 -6.47 11.16
CA GLY A 67 -10.20 -6.03 10.82
C GLY A 67 -10.25 -4.72 10.05
N LEU A 68 -11.45 -4.14 10.03
CA LEU A 68 -11.72 -2.84 9.43
C LEU A 68 -10.85 -1.72 10.04
N LEU A 69 -10.64 -1.74 11.36
CA LEU A 69 -9.81 -0.73 12.01
C LEU A 69 -8.36 -0.78 11.56
N GLY A 70 -7.78 -1.98 11.43
CA GLY A 70 -6.42 -2.16 10.95
C GLY A 70 -6.24 -1.68 9.52
N THR A 71 -7.13 -2.11 8.62
CA THR A 71 -7.10 -1.70 7.20
C THR A 71 -7.30 -0.20 7.02
N MET A 72 -8.23 0.42 7.75
CA MET A 72 -8.43 1.87 7.75
C MET A 72 -7.21 2.63 8.30
N THR A 73 -6.55 2.08 9.31
CA THR A 73 -5.31 2.65 9.85
C THR A 73 -4.21 2.64 8.79
N VAL A 74 -4.02 1.52 8.08
CA VAL A 74 -3.04 1.42 6.98
C VAL A 74 -3.34 2.42 5.86
N ILE A 75 -4.59 2.51 5.42
CA ILE A 75 -5.03 3.51 4.43
C ILE A 75 -4.74 4.93 4.93
N GLY A 76 -5.06 5.21 6.20
CA GLY A 76 -4.79 6.50 6.83
C GLY A 76 -3.31 6.86 6.85
N LEU A 77 -2.43 5.91 7.17
CA LEU A 77 -0.97 6.11 7.16
C LEU A 77 -0.46 6.41 5.75
N PHE A 78 -0.93 5.68 4.73
CA PHE A 78 -0.63 6.04 3.34
C PHE A 78 -1.14 7.43 2.97
N GLY A 79 -2.37 7.78 3.40
CA GLY A 79 -2.94 9.10 3.17
C GLY A 79 -2.09 10.23 3.78
N VAL A 80 -1.64 10.07 5.03
CA VAL A 80 -0.75 11.03 5.70
C VAL A 80 0.60 11.13 4.99
N MET A 81 1.19 10.01 4.59
CA MET A 81 2.45 9.99 3.86
C MET A 81 2.33 10.70 2.51
N ILE A 82 1.31 10.36 1.71
CA ILE A 82 1.03 10.97 0.42
C ILE A 82 0.79 12.47 0.58
N PHE A 83 -0.03 12.87 1.56
CA PHE A 83 -0.24 14.28 1.88
C PHE A 83 1.08 15.00 2.19
N GLY A 84 1.97 14.37 2.97
CA GLY A 84 3.31 14.88 3.24
C GLY A 84 4.14 15.09 1.97
N ILE A 85 4.15 14.11 1.06
CA ILE A 85 4.88 14.19 -0.21
C ILE A 85 4.37 15.38 -1.06
N PHE A 86 3.06 15.52 -1.22
CA PHE A 86 2.48 16.62 -2.01
C PHE A 86 2.66 17.98 -1.34
N ARG A 87 2.62 18.05 0.01
CA ARG A 87 2.96 19.27 0.74
C ARG A 87 4.37 19.73 0.43
N ILE A 88 5.35 18.82 0.44
CA ILE A 88 6.75 19.12 0.08
C ILE A 88 6.84 19.59 -1.37
N ALA A 89 6.14 18.91 -2.30
CA ALA A 89 6.13 19.30 -3.71
C ALA A 89 5.62 20.74 -3.91
N ILE A 90 4.52 21.12 -3.25
CA ILE A 90 3.91 22.45 -3.38
C ILE A 90 4.85 23.56 -2.87
N ASN A 91 5.53 23.31 -1.75
CA ASN A 91 6.43 24.27 -1.09
C ASN A 91 7.82 24.38 -1.76
N THR A 92 8.19 23.40 -2.59
CA THR A 92 9.46 23.39 -3.31
C THR A 92 9.48 24.49 -4.38
N LYS A 93 10.55 25.30 -4.41
CA LYS A 93 10.71 26.39 -5.40
C LYS A 93 11.29 25.92 -6.72
N ASP A 94 12.20 24.94 -6.66
CA ASP A 94 12.84 24.35 -7.85
C ASP A 94 11.82 23.49 -8.62
N LEU A 95 11.60 23.83 -9.90
CA LEU A 95 10.58 23.15 -10.72
C LEU A 95 10.93 21.69 -10.98
N PHE A 96 12.21 21.37 -11.15
CA PHE A 96 12.64 19.99 -11.39
C PHE A 96 12.35 19.13 -10.17
N GLN A 97 12.78 19.55 -8.98
CA GLN A 97 12.51 18.84 -7.73
C GLN A 97 11.01 18.72 -7.47
N LYS A 98 10.24 19.78 -7.73
CA LYS A 98 8.77 19.76 -7.62
C LYS A 98 8.14 18.67 -8.47
N TYR A 99 8.50 18.57 -9.75
CA TYR A 99 7.95 17.56 -10.64
C TYR A 99 8.39 16.15 -10.25
N VAL A 100 9.63 15.95 -9.82
CA VAL A 100 10.12 14.64 -9.37
C VAL A 100 9.39 14.17 -8.12
N VAL A 101 9.25 15.03 -7.10
CA VAL A 101 8.52 14.70 -5.86
C VAL A 101 7.05 14.42 -6.14
N THR A 102 6.42 15.23 -7.01
CA THR A 102 5.03 15.00 -7.45
C THR A 102 4.89 13.64 -8.16
N GLY A 103 5.82 13.32 -9.06
CA GLY A 103 5.84 12.05 -9.78
C GLY A 103 5.99 10.84 -8.85
N ILE A 104 6.86 10.93 -7.84
CA ILE A 104 7.00 9.90 -6.80
C ILE A 104 5.68 9.73 -6.02
N GLY A 105 5.04 10.85 -5.64
CA GLY A 105 3.74 10.83 -4.96
C GLY A 105 2.66 10.13 -5.80
N CYS A 106 2.53 10.51 -7.08
CA CYS A 106 1.60 9.87 -8.01
C CYS A 106 1.89 8.37 -8.21
N TRP A 107 3.17 7.99 -8.31
CA TRP A 107 3.56 6.60 -8.48
C TRP A 107 3.16 5.74 -7.27
N ILE A 108 3.42 6.22 -6.05
CA ILE A 108 3.02 5.53 -4.81
C ILE A 108 1.50 5.43 -4.72
N ILE A 109 0.75 6.49 -5.04
CA ILE A 109 -0.72 6.47 -5.09
C ILE A 109 -1.20 5.35 -6.02
N LEU A 110 -0.66 5.29 -7.24
CA LEU A 110 -1.06 4.27 -8.22
C LEU A 110 -0.78 2.86 -7.72
N GLN A 111 0.38 2.62 -7.08
CA GLN A 111 0.69 1.31 -6.51
C GLN A 111 -0.28 0.92 -5.40
N VAL A 112 -0.57 1.83 -4.46
CA VAL A 112 -1.51 1.58 -3.36
C VAL A 112 -2.91 1.33 -3.91
N LEU A 113 -3.43 2.20 -4.78
CA LEU A 113 -4.78 2.06 -5.33
C LEU A 113 -4.95 0.76 -6.12
N VAL A 114 -3.99 0.40 -6.97
CA VAL A 114 -4.05 -0.84 -7.76
C VAL A 114 -4.02 -2.09 -6.88
N ASN A 115 -3.16 -2.08 -5.84
CA ASN A 115 -3.10 -3.19 -4.88
C ASN A 115 -4.44 -3.33 -4.14
N LEU A 116 -4.98 -2.23 -3.59
CA LEU A 116 -6.26 -2.24 -2.89
C LEU A 116 -7.42 -2.69 -3.80
N MET A 117 -7.50 -2.17 -5.02
CA MET A 117 -8.53 -2.56 -6.00
C MET A 117 -8.45 -4.04 -6.38
N THR A 118 -7.25 -4.63 -6.38
CA THR A 118 -7.07 -6.07 -6.60
C THR A 118 -7.61 -6.86 -5.42
N ASP A 119 -7.31 -6.44 -4.19
CA ASP A 119 -7.72 -7.14 -2.97
C ASP A 119 -9.23 -7.15 -2.77
N VAL A 120 -9.92 -6.06 -3.14
CA VAL A 120 -11.39 -5.97 -3.11
C VAL A 120 -12.06 -6.53 -4.38
N GLY A 121 -11.29 -7.06 -5.34
CA GLY A 121 -11.84 -7.71 -6.54
C GLY A 121 -12.43 -6.76 -7.59
N ILE A 122 -12.04 -5.48 -7.62
CA ILE A 122 -12.49 -4.51 -8.64
C ILE A 122 -11.68 -4.66 -9.94
N VAL A 123 -10.39 -4.99 -9.82
CA VAL A 123 -9.44 -5.08 -10.94
C VAL A 123 -8.83 -6.48 -10.94
N PRO A 124 -8.47 -7.06 -12.11
CA PRO A 124 -7.78 -8.35 -12.14
C PRO A 124 -6.46 -8.30 -11.38
N VAL A 125 -5.96 -9.45 -10.93
CA VAL A 125 -4.67 -9.55 -10.25
C VAL A 125 -3.55 -9.06 -11.17
N ILE A 126 -3.00 -7.89 -10.87
CA ILE A 126 -1.91 -7.25 -11.63
C ILE A 126 -0.53 -7.65 -11.09
N GLY A 127 -0.42 -7.97 -9.80
CA GLY A 127 0.85 -8.33 -9.16
C GLY A 127 1.70 -7.11 -8.76
N VAL A 128 1.04 -6.12 -8.15
CA VAL A 128 1.71 -4.92 -7.63
C VAL A 128 1.84 -5.04 -6.13
N THR A 129 3.07 -4.94 -5.63
CA THR A 129 3.36 -4.94 -4.19
C THR A 129 2.84 -3.66 -3.54
N LEU A 130 2.22 -3.77 -2.36
CA LEU A 130 1.92 -2.64 -1.50
C LEU A 130 3.24 -2.03 -0.98
N PRO A 131 3.49 -0.72 -1.22
CA PRO A 131 4.75 -0.10 -0.82
C PRO A 131 5.04 -0.28 0.67
N PHE A 132 6.29 -0.56 1.04
CA PHE A 132 6.77 -0.72 2.43
C PHE A 132 6.19 -1.89 3.26
N ILE A 133 5.07 -2.49 2.87
CA ILE A 133 4.40 -3.54 3.64
C ILE A 133 4.59 -4.91 2.99
N SER A 134 4.43 -5.00 1.67
CA SER A 134 4.53 -6.26 0.94
C SER A 134 5.97 -6.80 0.90
N TYR A 135 6.07 -8.12 0.88
CA TYR A 135 7.34 -8.82 0.74
C TYR A 135 7.87 -8.66 -0.69
N GLY A 136 8.89 -7.83 -0.88
CA GLY A 136 9.53 -7.65 -2.18
C GLY A 136 10.80 -6.82 -2.04
N GLY A 137 11.96 -7.48 -1.97
CA GLY A 137 13.24 -6.81 -1.66
C GLY A 137 13.56 -5.65 -2.60
N SER A 138 13.45 -5.85 -3.92
CA SER A 138 13.70 -4.80 -4.91
C SER A 138 12.69 -3.65 -4.82
N SER A 139 11.42 -3.97 -4.58
CA SER A 139 10.35 -2.97 -4.41
C SER A 139 10.56 -2.13 -3.16
N LEU A 140 10.97 -2.77 -2.05
CA LEU A 140 11.29 -2.09 -0.80
C LEU A 140 12.48 -1.13 -0.99
N VAL A 141 13.56 -1.58 -1.63
CA VAL A 141 14.73 -0.73 -1.91
C VAL A 141 14.34 0.45 -2.79
N ALA A 142 13.57 0.24 -3.86
CA ALA A 142 13.11 1.30 -4.75
C ALA A 142 12.25 2.34 -4.01
N ASN A 143 11.31 1.88 -3.16
CA ASN A 143 10.47 2.75 -2.34
C ASN A 143 11.29 3.55 -1.30
N CYS A 144 12.29 2.92 -0.68
CA CYS A 144 13.20 3.60 0.24
C CYS A 144 14.05 4.67 -0.46
N LEU A 145 14.55 4.40 -1.67
CA LEU A 145 15.29 5.38 -2.47
C LEU A 145 14.40 6.56 -2.89
N ALA A 146 13.18 6.27 -3.34
CA ALA A 146 12.20 7.30 -3.70
C ALA A 146 11.87 8.20 -2.49
N LEU A 147 11.60 7.61 -1.32
CA LEU A 147 11.33 8.37 -0.10
C LEU A 147 12.55 9.15 0.38
N SER A 148 13.75 8.58 0.24
CA SER A 148 15.00 9.28 0.57
C SER A 148 15.19 10.54 -0.27
N PHE A 149 14.84 10.50 -1.56
CA PHE A 149 14.84 11.68 -2.41
C PHE A 149 13.85 12.74 -1.92
N VAL A 150 12.61 12.35 -1.61
CA VAL A 150 11.59 13.28 -1.10
C VAL A 150 12.04 13.93 0.21
N LEU A 151 12.59 13.15 1.14
CA LEU A 151 13.12 13.66 2.40
C LEU A 151 14.33 14.58 2.20
N ASN A 152 15.17 14.30 1.20
CA ASN A 152 16.30 15.17 0.86
C ASN A 152 15.80 16.54 0.37
N VAL A 153 14.76 16.58 -0.46
CA VAL A 153 14.13 17.83 -0.91
C VAL A 153 13.51 18.56 0.28
N ALA A 154 12.76 17.86 1.14
CA ALA A 154 12.15 18.43 2.34
C ALA A 154 13.20 19.06 3.29
N SER A 155 14.38 18.45 3.40
CA SER A 155 15.46 18.95 4.26
C SER A 155 16.05 20.30 3.82
N ARG A 156 15.79 20.69 2.56
CA ARG A 156 16.25 21.95 1.96
C ARG A 156 15.20 23.06 2.06
N GLU A 157 14.02 22.78 2.59
CA GLU A 157 12.99 23.80 2.76
C GLU A 157 13.39 24.86 3.80
N PRO A 158 13.17 26.16 3.54
CA PRO A 158 13.49 27.21 4.49
C PRO A 158 12.82 27.04 5.85
N GLN A 159 11.57 26.54 5.87
CA GLN A 159 10.83 26.28 7.10
C GLN A 159 11.49 25.18 7.96
N TYR A 160 11.96 24.10 7.33
CA TYR A 160 12.68 23.03 8.02
C TYR A 160 14.04 23.51 8.56
N ILE A 161 14.77 24.29 7.76
CA ILE A 161 16.06 24.87 8.18
C ILE A 161 15.86 25.79 9.39
N ALA A 162 14.84 26.66 9.36
CA ALA A 162 14.50 27.55 10.47
C ALA A 162 14.13 26.76 11.74
N ALA A 163 13.27 25.74 11.62
CA ALA A 163 12.89 24.87 12.74
C ALA A 163 14.09 24.10 13.33
N ARG A 164 15.01 23.63 12.47
CA ARG A 164 16.23 22.94 12.89
C ARG A 164 17.20 23.89 13.61
N SER A 165 17.33 25.13 13.13
CA SER A 165 18.17 26.16 13.76
C SER A 165 17.65 26.55 15.14
N ALA A 166 16.33 26.75 15.27
CA ALA A 166 15.68 27.07 16.54
C ALA A 166 15.88 25.97 17.61
N LYS A 167 15.80 24.68 17.21
CA LYS A 167 16.10 23.57 18.12
C LYS A 167 17.57 23.48 18.53
N ARG A 168 18.50 23.89 17.66
CA ARG A 168 19.94 23.85 17.92
C ARG A 168 20.44 24.97 18.84
N GLY A 169 19.76 26.11 18.85
CA GLY A 169 20.07 27.23 19.77
C GLY A 169 19.42 27.10 21.15
N ALA A 170 18.55 26.10 21.36
CA ALA A 170 17.87 25.83 22.63
C ALA A 170 18.55 24.74 23.49
N ASN A 171 19.59 24.10 22.96
CA ASN A 171 20.47 23.14 23.65
C ASN A 171 21.86 23.75 23.84
#